data_AF-A0A958N3H0-F1
#
_entry.id   AF-A0A958N3H0-F1
#
_cell.length_a   1.000
_cell.length_b   1.000
_cell.length_c   1.000
_cell.angle_alpha   90.00
_cell.angle_beta   90.00
_cell.angle_gamma   90.00
#
_symmetry.space_group_name_H-M   'P 1'
#
loop_
_entity.id
_entity.type
_entity.pdbx_description
1 polymer ?
#
loop_
_entity_poly.entity_id
_entity_poly.type
_entity_poly.pdbx_seq_one_letter_code
_entity_poly.pdbx_strand_id
1 'polypeptide(L)'
;MNIIKICITLCISINVATALATPPTLSQKYLNLKSNFSYLNTTANFDPQGGEIVDLSKNGYYRNYLLNFSAFYTFQSDAAIDLGFSFTSAESFDGTDERTNTEFTDVQGKILYQLFDKSFEIITEAAINIPFNRFDANTDDVLTGEGTMSVSGGLWLVKDFGSFYIYLSGFYLYRDEGRSHLLPWSLGTEFDFNGFYVGAEGYGFESVTDDEETSTPTNKTTITNRVNAGSLTYYAVNPQEIAAKVWFGIDFSKYFRTNLVYSQGLNGTNYGLNQIIAVSLEYKLDMSINEPKQRSYYERKKRRQLKSFEVDDESYDEDLFDTNKQMQRRKQKKKDEKLLNETEKSLESEL
;
A
#
# COMPACT_ATOMS: atom_id res chain seq x y z
N MET A 1 -9.46 37.52 -1.52
CA MET A 1 -8.46 36.48 -1.85
C MET A 1 -8.92 35.22 -1.14
N ASN A 2 -9.65 34.36 -1.85
CA ASN A 2 -10.58 33.43 -1.19
C ASN A 2 -9.99 32.04 -1.19
N ILE A 3 -9.70 31.51 0.00
CA ILE A 3 -9.18 30.15 0.18
C ILE A 3 -10.34 29.18 0.01
N ILE A 4 -10.30 28.39 -1.07
CA ILE A 4 -11.26 27.30 -1.29
C ILE A 4 -10.92 26.18 -0.31
N LYS A 5 -11.73 26.04 0.75
CA LYS A 5 -11.72 24.83 1.58
C LYS A 5 -12.37 23.69 0.79
N ILE A 6 -11.57 22.90 0.09
CA ILE A 6 -12.03 21.61 -0.44
C ILE A 6 -12.08 20.63 0.75
N CYS A 7 -13.23 20.52 1.39
CA CYS A 7 -13.51 19.43 2.31
C CYS A 7 -13.72 18.15 1.49
N ILE A 8 -12.63 17.47 1.12
CA ILE A 8 -12.69 16.10 0.60
C ILE A 8 -13.13 15.21 1.77
N THR A 9 -14.44 15.01 1.88
CA THR A 9 -15.01 13.95 2.73
C THR A 9 -14.73 12.64 2.01
N LEU A 10 -13.54 12.08 2.28
CA LEU A 10 -13.16 10.77 1.76
C LEU A 10 -14.05 9.73 2.47
N CYS A 11 -14.90 9.02 1.71
CA CYS A 11 -15.72 7.93 2.24
C CYS A 11 -14.96 6.60 2.14
N ILE A 12 -15.03 5.80 3.21
CA ILE A 12 -14.07 4.71 3.49
C ILE A 12 -14.71 3.64 4.45
N SER A 13 -14.76 2.35 4.07
CA SER A 13 -15.20 1.08 4.77
C SER A 13 -14.61 -0.17 4.02
N ILE A 14 -14.73 -1.51 4.30
CA ILE A 14 -13.68 -2.61 4.05
C ILE A 14 -13.96 -3.84 3.12
N ASN A 15 -12.92 -4.45 2.46
CA ASN A 15 -12.95 -5.67 1.59
C ASN A 15 -12.02 -6.79 2.08
N VAL A 16 -12.41 -8.06 1.89
CA VAL A 16 -11.54 -9.25 2.08
C VAL A 16 -11.91 -10.34 1.06
N ALA A 17 -11.29 -10.28 -0.12
CA ALA A 17 -11.18 -11.41 -1.04
C ALA A 17 -9.94 -11.25 -1.94
N THR A 18 -9.19 -12.33 -2.17
CA THR A 18 -8.11 -12.46 -3.20
C THR A 18 -6.90 -11.53 -3.15
N ALA A 19 -6.74 -10.67 -2.13
CA ALA A 19 -5.49 -9.94 -1.93
C ALA A 19 -4.32 -10.93 -1.75
N LEU A 20 -3.40 -10.98 -2.73
CA LEU A 20 -2.18 -11.79 -2.64
C LEU A 20 -1.27 -11.24 -1.54
N ALA A 21 -1.47 -11.77 -0.33
CA ALA A 21 -0.81 -11.35 0.91
C ALA A 21 0.70 -11.68 0.99
N THR A 22 1.51 -11.23 0.02
CA THR A 22 2.91 -10.92 0.35
C THR A 22 2.90 -9.73 1.33
N PRO A 23 3.74 -9.73 2.38
CA PRO A 23 3.76 -8.66 3.36
C PRO A 23 4.11 -7.31 2.72
N PRO A 24 3.51 -6.21 3.19
CA PRO A 24 3.62 -4.91 2.54
C PRO A 24 5.00 -4.26 2.77
N THR A 25 5.81 -4.16 1.72
CA THR A 25 7.13 -3.49 1.78
C THR A 25 6.97 -1.97 1.78
N LEU A 26 7.22 -1.32 2.92
CA LEU A 26 7.09 0.14 3.11
C LEU A 26 8.39 0.94 2.85
N SER A 27 9.48 0.27 2.48
CA SER A 27 10.85 0.81 2.64
C SER A 27 11.25 1.99 1.74
N GLN A 28 10.49 2.34 0.69
CA GLN A 28 10.84 3.40 -0.27
C GLN A 28 9.62 4.11 -0.90
N LYS A 29 9.81 5.36 -1.35
CA LYS A 29 8.77 6.19 -2.00
C LYS A 29 8.46 5.72 -3.43
N TYR A 30 7.78 4.58 -3.53
CA TYR A 30 7.23 4.07 -4.78
C TYR A 30 5.73 4.34 -4.92
N LEU A 31 5.29 4.47 -6.17
CA LEU A 31 3.90 4.25 -6.59
C LEU A 31 3.86 2.91 -7.36
N ASN A 32 3.27 1.88 -6.77
CA ASN A 32 3.13 0.57 -7.40
C ASN A 32 1.71 0.45 -7.96
N LEU A 33 1.59 0.41 -9.29
CA LEU A 33 0.33 0.09 -9.96
C LEU A 33 0.22 -1.43 -10.12
N LYS A 34 -0.80 -2.02 -9.51
CA LYS A 34 -1.02 -3.48 -9.47
C LYS A 34 -2.23 -3.83 -10.34
N SER A 35 -2.10 -4.93 -11.07
CA SER A 35 -3.21 -5.63 -11.73
C SER A 35 -3.12 -7.10 -11.33
N ASN A 36 -4.24 -7.69 -10.93
CA ASN A 36 -4.34 -9.10 -10.59
C ASN A 36 -5.54 -9.69 -11.32
N PHE A 37 -5.31 -10.77 -12.07
CA PHE A 37 -6.35 -11.60 -12.64
C PHE A 37 -6.36 -12.93 -11.89
N SER A 38 -7.51 -13.33 -11.36
CA SER A 38 -7.70 -14.61 -10.70
C SER A 38 -8.90 -15.36 -11.25
N TYR A 39 -8.78 -16.68 -11.30
CA TYR A 39 -9.83 -17.62 -11.60
C TYR A 39 -10.02 -18.52 -10.38
N LEU A 40 -11.24 -18.52 -9.82
CA LEU A 40 -11.66 -19.44 -8.78
C LEU A 40 -12.66 -20.43 -9.35
N ASN A 41 -12.54 -21.68 -8.95
CA ASN A 41 -13.47 -22.76 -9.25
C ASN A 41 -13.77 -23.54 -7.98
N THR A 42 -15.04 -23.88 -7.75
CA THR A 42 -15.46 -24.87 -6.76
C THR A 42 -16.50 -25.83 -7.34
N THR A 43 -16.44 -27.06 -6.87
CA THR A 43 -17.36 -28.18 -7.20
C THR A 43 -17.88 -28.88 -5.94
N ALA A 44 -17.52 -28.40 -4.75
CA ALA A 44 -17.91 -28.97 -3.45
C ALA A 44 -17.86 -27.91 -2.34
N ASN A 45 -18.47 -28.21 -1.18
CA ASN A 45 -18.37 -27.40 0.04
C ASN A 45 -17.73 -28.22 1.18
N PHE A 46 -17.23 -27.54 2.19
CA PHE A 46 -17.01 -28.12 3.51
C PHE A 46 -18.34 -28.23 4.27
N ASP A 47 -18.61 -29.38 4.88
CA ASP A 47 -19.83 -29.60 5.68
C ASP A 47 -19.94 -28.61 6.86
N PRO A 48 -21.16 -28.22 7.31
CA PRO A 48 -21.33 -27.35 8.48
C PRO A 48 -20.68 -27.84 9.78
N GLN A 49 -20.48 -29.15 9.93
CA GLN A 49 -19.81 -29.78 11.08
C GLN A 49 -18.29 -29.93 10.89
N GLY A 50 -17.79 -29.70 9.67
CA GLY A 50 -16.39 -29.84 9.28
C GLY A 50 -15.92 -31.29 9.08
N GLY A 51 -14.77 -31.44 8.43
CA GLY A 51 -14.12 -32.75 8.21
C GLY A 51 -14.68 -33.58 7.06
N GLU A 52 -15.90 -33.32 6.59
CA GLU A 52 -16.46 -33.89 5.35
C GLU A 52 -16.54 -32.86 4.22
N ILE A 53 -16.40 -33.35 2.98
CA ILE A 53 -16.51 -32.58 1.73
C ILE A 53 -17.77 -33.05 1.02
N VAL A 54 -18.64 -32.11 0.65
CA VAL A 54 -19.96 -32.38 0.04
C VAL A 54 -19.96 -31.81 -1.38
N ASP A 55 -19.99 -32.70 -2.39
CA ASP A 55 -20.05 -32.31 -3.80
C ASP A 55 -21.33 -31.52 -4.13
N LEU A 56 -21.21 -30.55 -5.04
CA LEU A 56 -22.36 -29.78 -5.52
C LEU A 56 -23.31 -30.66 -6.35
N SER A 57 -24.61 -30.42 -6.18
CA SER A 57 -25.64 -31.32 -6.68
C SER A 57 -25.56 -31.51 -8.21
N LYS A 58 -25.79 -32.74 -8.68
CA LYS A 58 -25.77 -33.12 -10.11
C LYS A 58 -24.46 -32.84 -10.87
N ASN A 59 -23.30 -32.85 -10.18
CA ASN A 59 -22.00 -32.40 -10.71
C ASN A 59 -21.99 -30.89 -11.03
N GLY A 60 -22.70 -30.09 -10.24
CA GLY A 60 -22.75 -28.65 -10.38
C GLY A 60 -21.40 -27.98 -10.07
N TYR A 61 -21.29 -26.71 -10.42
CA TYR A 61 -20.11 -25.91 -10.14
C TYR A 61 -20.43 -24.44 -9.95
N TYR A 62 -19.51 -23.74 -9.30
CA TYR A 62 -19.43 -22.28 -9.26
C TYR A 62 -18.03 -21.84 -9.67
N ARG A 63 -17.93 -20.78 -10.48
CA ARG A 63 -16.68 -20.19 -10.95
C ARG A 63 -16.79 -18.67 -10.97
N ASN A 64 -15.66 -17.99 -10.76
CA ASN A 64 -15.53 -16.60 -11.17
C ASN A 64 -14.12 -16.24 -11.66
N TYR A 65 -14.11 -15.24 -12.54
CA TYR A 65 -12.93 -14.54 -13.04
C TYR A 65 -12.95 -13.14 -12.43
N LEU A 66 -11.99 -12.85 -11.56
CA LEU A 66 -11.90 -11.59 -10.81
C LEU A 66 -10.65 -10.81 -11.26
N LEU A 67 -10.86 -9.57 -11.66
CA LEU A 67 -9.84 -8.65 -12.15
C LEU A 67 -9.77 -7.43 -11.22
N ASN A 68 -8.70 -7.37 -10.42
CA ASN A 68 -8.45 -6.31 -9.45
C ASN A 68 -7.39 -5.35 -9.97
N PHE A 69 -7.64 -4.05 -9.86
CA PHE A 69 -6.65 -2.99 -10.09
C PHE A 69 -6.39 -2.23 -8.80
N SER A 70 -5.14 -1.87 -8.51
CA SER A 70 -4.82 -1.01 -7.38
C SER A 70 -3.61 -0.10 -7.60
N ALA A 71 -3.49 0.93 -6.78
CA ALA A 71 -2.44 1.93 -6.79
C ALA A 71 -1.93 2.14 -5.36
N PHE A 72 -0.81 1.47 -5.05
CA PHE A 72 -0.15 1.51 -3.74
C PHE A 72 0.91 2.62 -3.73
N TYR A 73 0.73 3.64 -2.89
CA TYR A 73 1.67 4.75 -2.75
C TYR A 73 2.24 4.84 -1.34
N THR A 74 3.58 4.89 -1.26
CA THR A 74 4.32 5.02 0.00
C THR A 74 4.77 6.48 0.20
N PHE A 75 4.22 7.15 1.21
CA PHE A 75 4.47 8.58 1.49
C PHE A 75 5.84 8.81 2.12
N GLN A 76 6.20 7.94 3.05
CA GLN A 76 7.40 7.91 3.88
C GLN A 76 7.71 6.44 4.17
N SER A 77 8.90 6.12 4.68
CA SER A 77 9.31 4.73 4.95
C SER A 77 8.44 4.00 5.98
N ASP A 78 7.59 4.72 6.71
CA ASP A 78 6.68 4.21 7.73
C ASP A 78 5.20 4.21 7.32
N ALA A 79 4.79 4.77 6.16
CA ALA A 79 3.38 5.02 5.86
C ALA A 79 3.01 4.88 4.38
N ALA A 80 1.95 4.12 4.09
CA ALA A 80 1.43 3.92 2.73
C ALA A 80 -0.11 3.88 2.66
N ILE A 81 -0.63 4.10 1.46
CA ILE A 81 -2.03 3.90 1.07
C ILE A 81 -2.09 3.00 -0.18
N ASP A 82 -3.09 2.14 -0.29
CA ASP A 82 -3.50 1.44 -1.51
C ASP A 82 -4.90 1.94 -1.89
N LEU A 83 -5.19 2.16 -3.16
CA LEU A 83 -6.54 2.48 -3.65
C LEU A 83 -6.82 1.63 -4.89
N GLY A 84 -7.97 0.98 -4.98
CA GLY A 84 -8.25 0.04 -6.07
C GLY A 84 -9.73 -0.17 -6.35
N PHE A 85 -10.01 -1.04 -7.31
CA PHE A 85 -11.36 -1.46 -7.68
C PHE A 85 -11.32 -2.83 -8.37
N SER A 86 -12.46 -3.48 -8.40
CA SER A 86 -12.58 -4.89 -8.76
C SER A 86 -13.70 -5.11 -9.76
N PHE A 87 -13.49 -6.05 -10.68
CA PHE A 87 -14.44 -6.42 -11.73
C PHE A 87 -14.51 -7.94 -11.83
N THR A 88 -15.72 -8.50 -11.80
CA THR A 88 -15.93 -9.95 -11.73
C THR A 88 -16.87 -10.43 -12.80
N SER A 89 -16.54 -11.55 -13.42
CA SER A 89 -17.45 -12.35 -14.24
C SER A 89 -17.63 -13.71 -13.57
N ALA A 90 -18.87 -14.09 -13.23
CA ALA A 90 -19.19 -15.30 -12.49
C ALA A 90 -20.15 -16.21 -13.27
N GLU A 91 -20.02 -17.52 -13.06
CA GLU A 91 -20.69 -18.60 -13.79
C GLU A 91 -21.09 -19.69 -12.79
N SER A 92 -22.33 -20.16 -12.84
CA SER A 92 -22.80 -21.29 -12.02
C SER A 92 -23.67 -22.26 -12.83
N PHE A 93 -23.63 -23.54 -12.46
CA PHE A 93 -24.38 -24.59 -13.15
C PHE A 93 -24.91 -25.62 -12.15
N ASP A 94 -26.22 -25.84 -12.11
CA ASP A 94 -26.89 -26.71 -11.12
C ASP A 94 -27.17 -28.15 -11.62
N GLY A 95 -26.63 -28.51 -12.78
CA GLY A 95 -26.96 -29.74 -13.51
C GLY A 95 -28.20 -29.64 -14.40
N THR A 96 -28.86 -28.48 -14.45
CA THR A 96 -30.03 -28.19 -15.29
C THR A 96 -29.85 -26.86 -16.00
N ASP A 97 -29.67 -25.78 -15.23
CA ASP A 97 -29.54 -24.42 -15.73
C ASP A 97 -28.09 -23.92 -15.56
N GLU A 98 -27.61 -23.17 -16.54
CA GLU A 98 -26.36 -22.41 -16.52
C GLU A 98 -26.68 -20.92 -16.36
N ARG A 99 -26.05 -20.26 -15.40
CA ARG A 99 -26.27 -18.85 -15.06
C ARG A 99 -24.94 -18.10 -15.17
N THR A 100 -24.99 -16.83 -15.57
CA THR A 100 -23.81 -15.95 -15.61
C THR A 100 -24.16 -14.54 -15.12
N ASN A 101 -23.20 -13.88 -14.47
CA ASN A 101 -23.28 -12.46 -14.08
C ASN A 101 -21.92 -11.79 -14.36
N THR A 102 -21.88 -10.49 -14.63
CA THR A 102 -20.64 -9.73 -14.85
C THR A 102 -20.79 -8.25 -14.50
N GLU A 103 -19.98 -7.78 -13.56
CA GLU A 103 -20.12 -6.42 -12.98
C GLU A 103 -18.79 -5.87 -12.45
N PHE A 104 -18.79 -4.56 -12.16
CA PHE A 104 -17.86 -4.01 -11.18
C PHE A 104 -18.38 -4.40 -9.79
N THR A 105 -17.68 -5.26 -9.07
CA THR A 105 -18.11 -5.66 -7.72
C THR A 105 -17.92 -4.52 -6.74
N ASP A 106 -16.76 -3.85 -6.78
CA ASP A 106 -16.36 -3.00 -5.67
C ASP A 106 -15.21 -2.00 -5.91
N VAL A 107 -15.01 -1.11 -4.93
CA VAL A 107 -13.95 -0.09 -4.84
C VAL A 107 -13.25 -0.13 -3.47
N GLN A 108 -11.93 -0.36 -3.45
CA GLN A 108 -11.12 -0.62 -2.26
C GLN A 108 -10.08 0.48 -1.89
N GLY A 109 -9.60 0.55 -0.64
CA GLY A 109 -8.78 1.70 -0.17
C GLY A 109 -7.95 1.60 1.13
N LYS A 110 -6.91 0.78 1.16
CA LYS A 110 -6.15 0.39 2.36
C LYS A 110 -5.13 1.42 2.88
N ILE A 111 -4.97 1.54 4.20
CA ILE A 111 -3.95 2.36 4.88
C ILE A 111 -3.05 1.47 5.74
N LEU A 112 -1.73 1.72 5.70
CA LEU A 112 -0.72 0.96 6.43
C LEU A 112 0.24 1.87 7.19
N TYR A 113 0.69 1.42 8.37
CA TYR A 113 1.67 2.14 9.18
C TYR A 113 2.68 1.20 9.86
N GLN A 114 3.99 1.47 9.72
CA GLN A 114 5.07 0.70 10.36
C GLN A 114 5.24 1.18 11.80
N LEU A 115 4.94 0.31 12.77
CA LEU A 115 5.08 0.59 14.20
C LEU A 115 6.48 0.28 14.74
N PHE A 116 7.24 -0.60 14.06
CA PHE A 116 8.55 -1.07 14.47
C PHE A 116 9.30 -1.67 13.26
N ASP A 117 10.63 -1.52 13.24
CA ASP A 117 11.48 -1.67 12.04
C ASP A 117 12.82 -2.41 12.27
N LYS A 118 13.05 -2.98 13.47
CA LYS A 118 14.42 -3.33 13.93
C LYS A 118 14.80 -4.80 13.76
N SER A 119 14.48 -5.63 14.76
CA SER A 119 14.82 -7.06 14.73
C SER A 119 13.83 -7.86 13.88
N PHE A 120 12.62 -7.33 13.77
CA PHE A 120 11.48 -7.74 12.95
C PHE A 120 10.67 -6.45 12.70
N GLU A 121 9.80 -6.45 11.70
CA GLU A 121 8.89 -5.34 11.43
C GLU A 121 7.51 -5.62 12.05
N ILE A 122 6.84 -4.56 12.50
CA ILE A 122 5.42 -4.57 12.86
C ILE A 122 4.71 -3.55 11.98
N ILE A 123 3.69 -3.96 11.23
CA ILE A 123 2.90 -3.07 10.37
C ILE A 123 1.43 -3.20 10.77
N THR A 124 0.79 -2.09 11.12
CA THR A 124 -0.66 -2.03 11.36
C THR A 124 -1.41 -1.62 10.09
N GLU A 125 -2.64 -2.12 9.94
CA GLU A 125 -3.43 -1.97 8.72
C GLU A 125 -4.93 -1.80 8.98
N ALA A 126 -5.59 -1.01 8.13
CA ALA A 126 -7.05 -0.99 7.94
C ALA A 126 -7.36 -0.85 6.43
N ALA A 127 -8.20 -1.72 5.85
CA ALA A 127 -8.14 -2.06 4.41
C ALA A 127 -9.47 -1.99 3.63
N ILE A 128 -9.72 -0.96 2.79
CA ILE A 128 -11.10 -0.53 2.45
C ILE A 128 -11.82 -1.26 1.26
N ASN A 129 -13.17 -1.39 1.21
CA ASN A 129 -14.19 -1.62 0.14
C ASN A 129 -15.44 -0.75 0.32
N ILE A 130 -16.09 -0.43 -0.79
CA ILE A 130 -17.56 -0.43 -0.89
C ILE A 130 -17.96 -1.37 -2.04
N PRO A 131 -18.90 -2.32 -1.84
CA PRO A 131 -19.52 -3.02 -2.96
C PRO A 131 -20.40 -2.03 -3.75
N PHE A 132 -20.29 -2.04 -5.08
CA PHE A 132 -21.18 -1.24 -5.94
C PHE A 132 -22.60 -1.81 -5.94
N ASN A 133 -22.72 -3.14 -5.97
CA ASN A 133 -23.97 -3.87 -5.92
C ASN A 133 -24.07 -4.66 -4.60
N ARG A 134 -25.17 -4.48 -3.88
CA ARG A 134 -25.55 -5.32 -2.74
C ARG A 134 -26.33 -6.53 -3.25
N PHE A 135 -26.30 -7.62 -2.49
CA PHE A 135 -27.03 -8.82 -2.88
C PHE A 135 -28.55 -8.65 -2.72
N ASP A 136 -29.32 -9.05 -3.74
CA ASP A 136 -30.77 -9.12 -3.70
C ASP A 136 -31.25 -10.58 -3.67
N ALA A 137 -31.90 -10.98 -2.58
CA ALA A 137 -32.49 -12.30 -2.39
C ALA A 137 -33.56 -12.71 -3.43
N ASN A 138 -34.02 -11.77 -4.27
CA ASN A 138 -35.08 -11.96 -5.24
C ASN A 138 -34.60 -12.19 -6.68
N THR A 139 -33.31 -12.02 -7.01
CA THR A 139 -32.80 -12.24 -8.38
C THR A 139 -32.31 -13.66 -8.63
N ASP A 140 -32.14 -14.04 -9.90
CA ASP A 140 -31.53 -15.32 -10.31
C ASP A 140 -30.06 -15.16 -10.76
N ASP A 141 -29.48 -13.98 -10.54
CA ASP A 141 -28.13 -13.63 -10.99
C ASP A 141 -27.05 -14.27 -10.10
N VAL A 142 -26.01 -14.82 -10.73
CA VAL A 142 -24.89 -15.48 -10.03
C VAL A 142 -24.16 -14.49 -9.11
N LEU A 143 -23.79 -14.93 -7.90
CA LEU A 143 -23.02 -14.07 -7.00
C LEU A 143 -21.61 -13.83 -7.54
N THR A 144 -21.22 -12.57 -7.56
CA THR A 144 -19.93 -12.03 -7.99
C THR A 144 -19.05 -11.64 -6.79
N GLY A 145 -19.64 -11.59 -5.59
CA GLY A 145 -19.00 -11.37 -4.30
C GLY A 145 -20.00 -11.52 -3.14
N GLU A 146 -19.61 -11.14 -1.92
CA GLU A 146 -20.49 -11.18 -0.72
C GLU A 146 -21.62 -10.13 -0.72
N GLY A 147 -21.52 -9.10 -1.57
CA GLY A 147 -22.43 -7.94 -1.59
C GLY A 147 -22.31 -6.99 -0.38
N THR A 148 -21.51 -7.32 0.64
CA THR A 148 -21.41 -6.56 1.90
C THR A 148 -20.27 -5.56 1.96
N MET A 149 -20.49 -4.50 2.74
CA MET A 149 -19.46 -3.59 3.21
C MET A 149 -18.84 -4.13 4.51
N SER A 150 -17.51 -4.21 4.59
CA SER A 150 -16.81 -4.73 5.78
C SER A 150 -16.21 -3.61 6.65
N VAL A 151 -15.56 -3.91 7.79
CA VAL A 151 -14.54 -3.07 8.48
C VAL A 151 -13.44 -3.98 9.09
N SER A 152 -12.26 -4.09 8.46
CA SER A 152 -11.08 -4.77 9.01
C SER A 152 -10.12 -3.86 9.77
N GLY A 153 -9.38 -4.47 10.71
CA GLY A 153 -8.19 -3.89 11.31
C GLY A 153 -7.27 -5.01 11.78
N GLY A 154 -5.96 -4.85 11.61
CA GLY A 154 -5.01 -5.92 11.91
C GLY A 154 -3.54 -5.54 11.90
N LEU A 155 -2.71 -6.56 12.10
CA LEU A 155 -1.26 -6.44 12.24
C LEU A 155 -0.54 -7.49 11.38
N TRP A 156 0.59 -7.08 10.80
CA TRP A 156 1.63 -7.95 10.28
C TRP A 156 2.82 -7.96 11.24
N LEU A 157 3.43 -9.13 11.40
CA LEU A 157 4.77 -9.33 11.94
C LEU A 157 5.62 -9.90 10.81
N VAL A 158 6.72 -9.24 10.44
CA VAL A 158 7.57 -9.65 9.31
C VAL A 158 9.01 -9.81 9.79
N LYS A 159 9.67 -10.89 9.41
CA LYS A 159 11.08 -11.16 9.75
C LYS A 159 11.87 -11.49 8.49
N ASP A 160 12.65 -10.52 8.03
CA ASP A 160 13.63 -10.70 6.96
C ASP A 160 14.91 -11.40 7.46
N PHE A 161 15.46 -12.29 6.63
CA PHE A 161 16.73 -12.99 6.78
C PHE A 161 17.65 -12.83 5.54
N GLY A 162 17.32 -11.93 4.61
CA GLY A 162 18.15 -11.46 3.50
C GLY A 162 17.95 -12.21 2.17
N SER A 163 17.77 -13.54 2.20
CA SER A 163 17.36 -14.34 1.03
C SER A 163 16.01 -15.03 1.22
N PHE A 164 15.40 -14.86 2.39
CA PHE A 164 14.03 -15.24 2.65
C PHE A 164 13.47 -14.38 3.78
N TYR A 165 12.15 -14.25 3.83
CA TYR A 165 11.46 -13.69 4.97
C TYR A 165 10.33 -14.62 5.43
N ILE A 166 9.95 -14.49 6.70
CA ILE A 166 8.77 -15.15 7.29
C ILE A 166 7.82 -14.06 7.77
N TYR A 167 6.52 -14.25 7.59
CA TYR A 167 5.51 -13.31 8.08
C TYR A 167 4.33 -14.03 8.73
N LEU A 168 3.71 -13.34 9.70
CA LEU A 168 2.48 -13.73 10.37
C LEU A 168 1.54 -12.52 10.34
N SER A 169 0.26 -12.73 10.02
CA SER A 169 -0.77 -11.69 10.08
C SER A 169 -1.99 -12.13 10.87
N GLY A 170 -2.66 -11.17 11.49
CA GLY A 170 -3.95 -11.36 12.16
C GLY A 170 -4.82 -10.12 12.04
N PHE A 171 -6.07 -10.32 11.62
CA PHE A 171 -7.06 -9.28 11.39
C PHE A 171 -8.37 -9.62 12.09
N TYR A 172 -9.07 -8.60 12.55
CA TYR A 172 -10.51 -8.66 12.78
C TYR A 172 -11.23 -8.08 11.56
N LEU A 173 -12.37 -8.65 11.16
CA LEU A 173 -13.21 -8.23 10.04
C LEU A 173 -14.68 -8.14 10.45
N TYR A 174 -15.17 -6.95 10.72
CA TYR A 174 -16.61 -6.65 10.71
C TYR A 174 -17.17 -6.83 9.28
N ARG A 175 -18.42 -7.26 9.15
CA ARG A 175 -19.19 -7.29 7.88
C ARG A 175 -20.60 -6.77 8.16
N ASP A 176 -21.19 -6.01 7.24
CA ASP A 176 -22.58 -5.53 7.39
C ASP A 176 -23.61 -6.57 6.91
N GLU A 177 -24.90 -6.18 6.79
CA GLU A 177 -26.01 -7.10 6.42
C GLU A 177 -26.11 -8.38 7.27
N GLY A 178 -25.90 -8.24 8.58
CA GLY A 178 -26.04 -9.34 9.54
C GLY A 178 -25.03 -10.49 9.36
N ARG A 179 -23.99 -10.31 8.53
CA ARG A 179 -22.97 -11.36 8.32
C ARG A 179 -22.14 -11.59 9.58
N SER A 180 -21.68 -12.83 9.77
CA SER A 180 -20.65 -13.12 10.79
C SER A 180 -19.41 -12.25 10.58
N HIS A 181 -18.88 -11.70 11.68
CA HIS A 181 -17.56 -11.08 11.67
C HIS A 181 -16.50 -12.18 11.62
N LEU A 182 -15.43 -11.97 10.86
CA LEU A 182 -14.37 -12.96 10.68
C LEU A 182 -13.08 -12.54 11.41
N LEU A 183 -12.22 -13.51 11.68
CA LEU A 183 -10.84 -13.31 12.15
C LEU A 183 -9.83 -13.90 11.14
N PRO A 184 -9.52 -13.19 10.03
CA PRO A 184 -8.53 -13.66 9.06
C PRO A 184 -7.11 -13.71 9.64
N TRP A 185 -6.38 -14.77 9.32
CA TRP A 185 -4.99 -14.97 9.71
C TRP A 185 -4.16 -15.54 8.54
N SER A 186 -2.85 -15.29 8.54
CA SER A 186 -1.93 -15.93 7.59
C SER A 186 -0.55 -16.16 8.20
N LEU A 187 0.11 -17.24 7.83
CA LEU A 187 1.50 -17.57 8.16
C LEU A 187 2.20 -18.03 6.88
N GLY A 188 3.19 -17.26 6.43
CA GLY A 188 3.86 -17.51 5.15
C GLY A 188 5.34 -17.16 5.13
N THR A 189 5.97 -17.53 4.01
CA THR A 189 7.38 -17.28 3.72
C THR A 189 7.61 -17.15 2.22
N GLU A 190 8.55 -16.30 1.84
CA GLU A 190 9.04 -16.12 0.47
C GLU A 190 10.57 -16.22 0.48
N PHE A 191 11.14 -16.85 -0.55
CA PHE A 191 12.57 -17.01 -0.79
C PHE A 191 12.94 -16.28 -2.08
N ASP A 192 13.80 -15.26 -1.97
CA ASP A 192 14.27 -14.41 -3.06
C ASP A 192 15.64 -14.88 -3.57
N PHE A 193 15.75 -15.14 -4.87
CA PHE A 193 16.98 -15.56 -5.53
C PHE A 193 17.16 -14.90 -6.91
N ASN A 194 18.04 -13.90 -6.97
CA ASN A 194 18.47 -13.24 -8.21
C ASN A 194 17.32 -12.74 -9.12
N GLY A 195 16.25 -12.21 -8.51
CA GLY A 195 15.07 -11.70 -9.21
C GLY A 195 14.02 -12.77 -9.55
N PHE A 196 14.26 -14.04 -9.22
CA PHE A 196 13.18 -15.03 -9.07
C PHE A 196 12.79 -15.10 -7.60
N TYR A 197 11.51 -15.38 -7.33
CA TYR A 197 11.04 -15.63 -5.97
C TYR A 197 9.99 -16.75 -5.93
N VAL A 198 9.97 -17.47 -4.81
CA VAL A 198 9.02 -18.55 -4.55
C VAL A 198 8.55 -18.46 -3.11
N GLY A 199 7.26 -18.65 -2.86
CA GLY A 199 6.71 -18.60 -1.52
C GLY A 199 5.53 -19.53 -1.28
N ALA A 200 5.22 -19.72 -0.01
CA ALA A 200 4.11 -20.52 0.47
C ALA A 200 3.49 -19.88 1.72
N GLU A 201 2.18 -20.00 1.87
CA GLU A 201 1.42 -19.46 3.00
C GLU A 201 0.27 -20.41 3.34
N GLY A 202 0.15 -20.75 4.62
CA GLY A 202 -1.09 -21.26 5.19
C GLY A 202 -1.90 -20.07 5.72
N TYR A 203 -3.15 -19.96 5.29
CA TYR A 203 -4.04 -18.88 5.71
C TYR A 203 -5.42 -19.41 6.04
N GLY A 204 -6.24 -18.58 6.68
CA GLY A 204 -7.60 -18.93 6.98
C GLY A 204 -8.38 -17.79 7.60
N PHE A 205 -9.61 -18.09 7.97
CA PHE A 205 -10.45 -17.20 8.75
C PHE A 205 -11.46 -18.03 9.56
N GLU A 206 -11.81 -17.51 10.73
CA GLU A 206 -12.83 -18.09 11.61
C GLU A 206 -13.94 -17.06 11.83
N SER A 207 -15.21 -17.48 11.82
CA SER A 207 -16.32 -16.62 12.23
C SER A 207 -16.31 -16.43 13.75
N VAL A 208 -16.19 -15.19 14.22
CA VAL A 208 -16.07 -14.80 15.65
C VAL A 208 -17.33 -14.13 16.22
N THR A 209 -18.34 -13.89 15.38
CA THR A 209 -19.72 -13.64 15.81
C THR A 209 -20.66 -14.51 14.98
N ASP A 210 -21.85 -14.79 15.49
CA ASP A 210 -22.91 -15.40 14.70
C ASP A 210 -23.44 -14.45 13.63
N ASP A 211 -23.86 -15.04 12.51
CA ASP A 211 -24.65 -14.43 11.44
C ASP A 211 -26.13 -14.34 11.87
N GLU A 212 -26.87 -13.32 11.41
CA GLU A 212 -28.28 -13.11 11.75
C GLU A 212 -29.17 -14.30 11.37
N GLU A 213 -28.87 -15.01 10.27
CA GLU A 213 -29.63 -16.20 9.87
C GLU A 213 -29.08 -17.51 10.46
N THR A 214 -28.19 -17.49 11.46
CA THR A 214 -27.66 -18.70 12.12
C THR A 214 -28.75 -19.61 12.69
N SER A 215 -29.90 -19.05 13.08
CA SER A 215 -31.07 -19.82 13.54
C SER A 215 -31.99 -20.33 12.42
N THR A 216 -31.84 -19.83 11.20
CA THR A 216 -32.69 -20.14 10.02
C THR A 216 -31.87 -20.24 8.71
N PRO A 217 -30.77 -21.02 8.66
CA PRO A 217 -29.83 -21.02 7.54
C PRO A 217 -30.44 -21.46 6.20
N THR A 218 -31.58 -22.15 6.23
CA THR A 218 -32.37 -22.60 5.07
C THR A 218 -32.65 -21.48 4.06
N ASN A 219 -32.75 -20.22 4.49
CA ASN A 219 -32.89 -19.07 3.60
C ASN A 219 -31.65 -18.91 2.71
N LYS A 220 -30.46 -18.70 3.29
CA LYS A 220 -29.18 -18.66 2.53
C LYS A 220 -28.92 -19.94 1.74
N THR A 221 -29.25 -21.12 2.28
CA THR A 221 -29.12 -22.38 1.55
C THR A 221 -30.02 -22.42 0.31
N THR A 222 -31.27 -21.97 0.41
CA THR A 222 -32.20 -21.90 -0.74
C THR A 222 -31.72 -20.90 -1.79
N ILE A 223 -31.18 -19.78 -1.35
CA ILE A 223 -30.58 -18.74 -2.22
C ILE A 223 -29.34 -19.28 -2.93
N THR A 224 -28.33 -19.77 -2.20
CA THR A 224 -27.07 -20.28 -2.78
C THR A 224 -27.28 -21.50 -3.67
N ASN A 225 -28.23 -22.39 -3.33
CA ASN A 225 -28.67 -23.47 -4.23
C ASN A 225 -29.19 -22.95 -5.58
N ARG A 226 -29.90 -21.82 -5.59
CA ARG A 226 -30.44 -21.19 -6.80
C ARG A 226 -29.35 -20.48 -7.61
N VAL A 227 -28.69 -19.47 -7.02
CA VAL A 227 -27.81 -18.57 -7.78
C VAL A 227 -26.39 -19.09 -7.96
N ASN A 228 -25.89 -19.91 -7.03
CA ASN A 228 -24.51 -20.40 -6.99
C ASN A 228 -24.41 -21.93 -7.14
N ALA A 229 -25.47 -22.60 -7.62
CA ALA A 229 -25.56 -24.07 -7.71
C ALA A 229 -25.28 -24.82 -6.39
N GLY A 230 -25.46 -24.15 -5.25
CA GLY A 230 -25.20 -24.66 -3.90
C GLY A 230 -23.82 -24.31 -3.34
N SER A 231 -22.98 -23.57 -4.07
CA SER A 231 -21.68 -23.14 -3.57
C SER A 231 -21.82 -22.13 -2.42
N LEU A 232 -21.08 -22.40 -1.34
CA LEU A 232 -20.94 -21.56 -0.16
C LEU A 232 -19.71 -20.63 -0.22
N THR A 233 -19.12 -20.39 -1.41
CA THR A 233 -18.00 -19.43 -1.59
C THR A 233 -18.39 -17.99 -1.17
N TYR A 234 -19.67 -17.63 -1.31
CA TYR A 234 -20.25 -16.33 -0.90
C TYR A 234 -21.62 -16.54 -0.25
N TYR A 235 -22.06 -15.57 0.56
CA TYR A 235 -23.38 -15.56 1.22
C TYR A 235 -23.59 -16.74 2.22
N ALA A 236 -22.50 -17.26 2.78
CA ALA A 236 -22.54 -18.34 3.75
C ALA A 236 -22.89 -17.87 5.19
N VAL A 237 -23.44 -18.79 5.99
CA VAL A 237 -23.70 -18.63 7.43
C VAL A 237 -22.48 -19.13 8.21
N ASN A 238 -21.92 -18.31 9.10
CA ASN A 238 -20.76 -18.65 9.95
C ASN A 238 -19.60 -19.40 9.22
N PRO A 239 -19.13 -18.96 8.05
CA PRO A 239 -18.09 -19.66 7.31
C PRO A 239 -16.75 -19.66 8.05
N GLN A 240 -15.98 -20.73 7.83
CA GLN A 240 -14.59 -20.88 8.24
C GLN A 240 -13.80 -21.58 7.11
N GLU A 241 -12.57 -21.14 6.85
CA GLU A 241 -11.66 -21.77 5.89
C GLU A 241 -10.25 -21.86 6.49
N ILE A 242 -9.56 -22.96 6.22
CA ILE A 242 -8.11 -23.09 6.29
C ILE A 242 -7.64 -23.54 4.91
N ALA A 243 -6.79 -22.74 4.28
CA ALA A 243 -6.29 -22.94 2.93
C ALA A 243 -4.76 -22.83 2.89
N ALA A 244 -4.16 -23.29 1.79
CA ALA A 244 -2.76 -23.05 1.50
C ALA A 244 -2.59 -22.55 0.07
N LYS A 245 -1.71 -21.55 -0.09
CA LYS A 245 -1.28 -21.06 -1.40
C LYS A 245 0.24 -21.20 -1.58
N VAL A 246 0.64 -21.37 -2.83
CA VAL A 246 2.03 -21.31 -3.28
C VAL A 246 2.13 -20.36 -4.46
N TRP A 247 3.25 -19.65 -4.58
CA TRP A 247 3.48 -18.73 -5.69
C TRP A 247 4.91 -18.76 -6.20
N PHE A 248 5.05 -18.42 -7.48
CA PHE A 248 6.30 -18.33 -8.22
C PHE A 248 6.30 -17.02 -8.99
N GLY A 249 7.36 -16.23 -8.88
CA GLY A 249 7.42 -14.92 -9.52
C GLY A 249 8.80 -14.51 -10.01
N ILE A 250 8.80 -13.43 -10.80
CA ILE A 250 9.99 -12.86 -11.43
C ILE A 250 9.92 -11.32 -11.46
N ASP A 251 10.98 -10.68 -10.99
CA ASP A 251 11.28 -9.26 -11.19
C ASP A 251 12.03 -9.09 -12.52
N PHE A 252 11.31 -9.18 -13.64
CA PHE A 252 11.92 -9.11 -14.98
C PHE A 252 12.52 -7.74 -15.31
N SER A 253 12.24 -6.72 -14.49
CA SER A 253 13.04 -5.50 -14.39
C SER A 253 12.85 -4.83 -13.03
N LYS A 254 13.70 -3.85 -12.69
CA LYS A 254 13.51 -2.98 -11.51
C LYS A 254 12.19 -2.21 -11.46
N TYR A 255 11.42 -2.21 -12.55
CA TYR A 255 10.11 -1.54 -12.66
C TYR A 255 8.94 -2.52 -12.71
N PHE A 256 9.16 -3.82 -12.93
CA PHE A 256 8.08 -4.77 -13.18
C PHE A 256 8.30 -6.10 -12.44
N ARG A 257 7.31 -6.46 -11.63
CA ARG A 257 7.19 -7.73 -10.90
C ARG A 257 5.96 -8.49 -11.43
N THR A 258 6.06 -9.81 -11.56
CA THR A 258 4.90 -10.66 -11.86
C THR A 258 4.99 -11.98 -11.10
N ASN A 259 3.85 -12.56 -10.71
CA ASN A 259 3.79 -13.92 -10.17
C ASN A 259 2.58 -14.71 -10.71
N LEU A 260 2.73 -16.02 -10.66
CA LEU A 260 1.67 -17.02 -10.76
C LEU A 260 1.45 -17.59 -9.35
N VAL A 261 0.18 -17.72 -8.94
CA VAL A 261 -0.25 -18.25 -7.64
C VAL A 261 -1.24 -19.38 -7.84
N TYR A 262 -1.11 -20.42 -7.04
CA TYR A 262 -2.12 -21.46 -6.85
C TYR A 262 -2.54 -21.49 -5.38
N SER A 263 -3.85 -21.53 -5.11
CA SER A 263 -4.41 -21.72 -3.77
C SER A 263 -5.46 -22.82 -3.75
N GLN A 264 -5.56 -23.53 -2.62
CA GLN A 264 -6.55 -24.56 -2.39
C GLN A 264 -7.01 -24.55 -0.93
N GLY A 265 -8.34 -24.59 -0.72
CA GLY A 265 -8.95 -24.87 0.58
C GLY A 265 -8.58 -26.28 1.06
N LEU A 266 -8.12 -26.40 2.30
CA LEU A 266 -7.69 -27.66 2.93
C LEU A 266 -8.70 -28.21 3.93
N ASN A 267 -9.36 -27.32 4.68
CA ASN A 267 -10.40 -27.64 5.65
C ASN A 267 -11.31 -26.41 5.86
N GLY A 268 -12.48 -26.59 6.46
CA GLY A 268 -13.39 -25.49 6.76
C GLY A 268 -14.71 -25.96 7.35
N THR A 269 -15.64 -25.02 7.51
CA THR A 269 -17.06 -25.26 7.83
C THR A 269 -17.91 -24.23 7.08
N ASN A 270 -19.07 -24.63 6.57
CA ASN A 270 -20.00 -23.75 5.84
C ASN A 270 -19.35 -22.91 4.72
N TYR A 271 -18.38 -23.46 3.98
CA TYR A 271 -17.66 -22.69 2.95
C TYR A 271 -17.32 -23.53 1.72
N GLY A 272 -17.13 -22.87 0.58
CA GLY A 272 -16.78 -23.54 -0.68
C GLY A 272 -15.37 -24.15 -0.63
N LEU A 273 -15.19 -25.34 -1.23
CA LEU A 273 -13.86 -25.94 -1.44
C LEU A 273 -13.16 -25.24 -2.61
N ASN A 274 -12.69 -24.03 -2.37
CA ASN A 274 -12.16 -23.16 -3.41
C ASN A 274 -10.81 -23.66 -3.94
N GLN A 275 -10.66 -23.65 -5.26
CA GLN A 275 -9.38 -23.74 -5.96
C GLN A 275 -9.17 -22.43 -6.73
N ILE A 276 -8.03 -21.78 -6.55
CA ILE A 276 -7.75 -20.46 -7.15
C ILE A 276 -6.43 -20.52 -7.94
N ILE A 277 -6.46 -20.03 -9.17
CA ILE A 277 -5.26 -19.73 -9.97
C ILE A 277 -5.24 -18.22 -10.22
N ALA A 278 -4.15 -17.54 -9.87
CA ALA A 278 -4.04 -16.09 -10.07
C ALA A 278 -2.71 -15.69 -10.72
N VAL A 279 -2.74 -14.63 -11.52
CA VAL A 279 -1.56 -13.99 -12.11
C VAL A 279 -1.60 -12.51 -11.74
N SER A 280 -0.48 -11.99 -11.23
CA SER A 280 -0.35 -10.55 -10.94
C SER A 280 0.74 -9.88 -11.77
N LEU A 281 0.55 -8.59 -12.04
CA LEU A 281 1.51 -7.68 -12.66
C LEU A 281 1.57 -6.42 -11.80
N GLU A 282 2.75 -6.09 -11.29
CA GLU A 282 3.01 -4.89 -10.51
C GLU A 282 4.05 -4.03 -11.25
N TYR A 283 3.68 -2.77 -11.51
CA TYR A 283 4.54 -1.74 -12.11
C TYR A 283 4.95 -0.70 -11.07
N LYS A 284 6.24 -0.67 -10.73
CA LYS A 284 6.84 0.13 -9.65
C LYS A 284 7.40 1.43 -10.20
N LEU A 285 6.78 2.57 -9.88
CA LEU A 285 7.22 3.91 -10.27
C LEU A 285 8.04 4.57 -9.15
N ASP A 286 9.31 4.86 -9.41
CA ASP A 286 10.21 5.60 -8.51
C ASP A 286 9.82 7.09 -8.45
N MET A 287 9.25 7.51 -7.33
CA MET A 287 8.82 8.89 -7.09
C MET A 287 9.90 9.74 -6.39
N SER A 288 11.06 9.16 -6.04
CA SER A 288 12.14 9.87 -5.34
C SER A 288 12.87 10.89 -6.22
N ILE A 289 12.75 10.76 -7.54
CA ILE A 289 13.46 11.54 -8.58
C ILE A 289 13.26 13.05 -8.42
N ASN A 290 12.13 13.49 -7.87
CA ASN A 290 11.75 14.91 -7.77
C ASN A 290 11.95 15.55 -6.39
N GLU A 291 12.65 14.92 -5.43
CA GLU A 291 13.11 15.68 -4.27
C GLU A 291 14.16 16.73 -4.69
N PRO A 292 13.91 18.04 -4.52
CA PRO A 292 14.85 19.09 -4.96
C PRO A 292 16.04 19.12 -4.01
N LYS A 293 17.03 18.25 -4.28
CA LYS A 293 18.25 17.97 -3.48
C LYS A 293 18.52 19.06 -2.43
N GLN A 294 18.10 18.82 -1.19
CA GLN A 294 18.16 19.83 -0.11
C GLN A 294 19.61 20.27 0.22
N ARG A 295 20.60 19.51 -0.26
CA ARG A 295 21.98 19.98 -0.48
C ARG A 295 22.02 21.41 -1.02
N SER A 296 21.19 21.80 -1.99
CA SER A 296 21.19 23.17 -2.53
C SER A 296 20.87 24.25 -1.49
N TYR A 297 20.04 23.99 -0.47
CA TYR A 297 19.76 24.97 0.60
C TYR A 297 20.80 24.89 1.72
N TYR A 298 21.15 23.70 2.19
CA TYR A 298 22.16 23.56 3.26
C TYR A 298 23.58 23.89 2.77
N GLU A 299 23.95 23.56 1.54
CA GLU A 299 25.21 23.99 0.91
C GLU A 299 25.17 25.46 0.49
N ARG A 300 24.03 26.06 0.11
CA ARG A 300 23.95 27.54 -0.03
C ARG A 300 24.05 28.25 1.31
N LYS A 301 23.45 27.72 2.38
CA LYS A 301 23.56 28.30 3.73
C LYS A 301 24.97 28.13 4.28
N LYS A 302 25.57 26.93 4.13
CA LYS A 302 26.97 26.66 4.50
C LYS A 302 27.96 27.42 3.62
N ARG A 303 27.71 27.62 2.32
CA ARG A 303 28.50 28.53 1.47
C ARG A 303 28.30 30.00 1.82
N ARG A 304 27.11 30.44 2.23
CA ARG A 304 26.90 31.82 2.71
C ARG A 304 27.56 32.07 4.07
N GLN A 305 27.56 31.09 4.96
CA GLN A 305 28.29 31.13 6.23
C GLN A 305 29.80 31.03 6.00
N LEU A 306 30.27 30.19 5.05
CA LEU A 306 31.67 30.18 4.63
C LEU A 306 32.06 31.48 3.91
N LYS A 307 31.15 32.16 3.19
CA LYS A 307 31.37 33.53 2.68
C LYS A 307 31.22 34.63 3.76
N SER A 308 30.98 34.27 5.01
CA SER A 308 31.10 35.15 6.19
C SER A 308 32.11 34.58 7.20
N PHE A 309 33.03 33.73 6.73
CA PHE A 309 34.15 33.13 7.47
C PHE A 309 35.40 32.93 6.60
N GLU A 310 35.30 33.06 5.27
CA GLU A 310 36.20 33.87 4.48
C GLU A 310 36.34 35.19 5.24
N VAL A 311 37.48 35.33 5.92
CA VAL A 311 37.95 36.63 6.39
C VAL A 311 38.03 37.51 5.15
N ASP A 312 37.46 38.71 5.20
CA ASP A 312 37.79 39.71 4.21
C ASP A 312 39.30 39.99 4.37
N ASP A 313 40.09 39.51 3.42
CA ASP A 313 41.43 40.03 3.14
C ASP A 313 41.30 41.45 2.52
N GLU A 314 40.45 42.30 3.12
CA GLU A 314 40.64 43.73 3.19
C GLU A 314 41.97 43.94 3.93
N SER A 315 43.04 43.86 3.13
CA SER A 315 44.44 44.09 3.47
C SER A 315 44.64 44.77 4.82
N TYR A 316 45.03 44.00 5.84
CA TYR A 316 45.63 44.55 7.04
C TYR A 316 46.80 45.43 6.59
N ASP A 317 46.63 46.76 6.69
CA ASP A 317 47.61 47.74 6.20
C ASP A 317 48.81 47.74 7.18
N GLU A 318 49.69 46.74 7.07
CA GLU A 318 50.87 46.57 7.95
C GLU A 318 51.78 47.81 7.95
N ASP A 319 51.69 48.63 6.90
CA ASP A 319 52.28 49.97 6.78
C ASP A 319 51.88 50.94 7.90
N LEU A 320 50.78 50.69 8.63
CA LEU A 320 50.42 51.44 9.83
C LEU A 320 51.48 51.34 10.93
N PHE A 321 52.27 50.27 10.96
CA PHE A 321 53.31 50.05 11.97
C PHE A 321 54.74 50.27 11.44
N ASP A 322 54.94 50.39 10.12
CA ASP A 322 56.24 50.79 9.54
C ASP A 322 56.56 52.26 9.89
N THR A 323 57.47 52.41 10.85
CA THR A 323 57.89 53.71 11.39
C THR A 323 58.60 54.58 10.34
N ASN A 324 59.19 53.99 9.30
CA ASN A 324 59.79 54.73 8.19
C ASN A 324 58.72 55.35 7.29
N LYS A 325 57.67 54.59 6.94
CA LYS A 325 56.54 55.11 6.14
C LYS A 325 55.77 56.20 6.89
N GLN A 326 55.58 56.07 8.21
CA GLN A 326 55.06 57.16 9.03
C GLN A 326 55.94 58.43 8.98
N MET A 327 57.27 58.30 9.07
CA MET A 327 58.19 59.43 8.93
C MET A 327 58.16 60.08 7.54
N GLN A 328 58.00 59.29 6.47
CA GLN A 328 57.85 59.81 5.11
C GLN A 328 56.52 60.58 4.95
N ARG A 329 55.39 60.01 5.39
CA ARG A 329 54.07 60.69 5.39
C ARG A 329 54.12 62.02 6.19
N ARG A 330 54.84 62.06 7.32
CA ARG A 330 55.06 63.29 8.12
C ARG A 330 55.96 64.33 7.42
N LYS A 331 56.98 63.91 6.66
CA LYS A 331 57.82 64.82 5.86
C LYS A 331 57.04 65.39 4.68
N GLN A 332 56.22 64.57 4.03
CA GLN A 332 55.35 64.97 2.92
C GLN A 332 54.35 66.04 3.39
N LYS A 333 53.55 65.75 4.43
CA LYS A 333 52.55 66.70 4.96
C LYS A 333 53.15 68.06 5.34
N LYS A 334 54.35 68.10 5.94
CA LYS A 334 55.05 69.37 6.25
C LYS A 334 55.53 70.13 5.01
N LYS A 335 55.82 69.45 3.90
CA LYS A 335 56.16 70.08 2.63
C LYS A 335 54.91 70.68 1.99
N ASP A 336 53.80 69.94 2.04
CA ASP A 336 52.52 70.35 1.44
C ASP A 336 51.88 71.52 2.24
N GLU A 337 51.91 71.47 3.57
CA GLU A 337 51.54 72.59 4.46
C GLU A 337 52.38 73.85 4.21
N LYS A 338 53.70 73.70 3.96
CA LYS A 338 54.57 74.82 3.61
C LYS A 338 54.21 75.41 2.26
N LEU A 339 53.89 74.57 1.27
CA LEU A 339 53.52 75.00 -0.08
C LEU A 339 52.17 75.73 -0.10
N LEU A 340 51.21 75.28 0.72
CA LEU A 340 49.94 75.98 0.98
C LEU A 340 50.19 77.38 1.57
N ASN A 341 50.94 77.47 2.67
CA ASN A 341 51.27 78.75 3.31
C ASN A 341 52.05 79.72 2.40
N GLU A 342 52.85 79.19 1.46
CA GLU A 342 53.55 80.01 0.44
C GLU A 342 52.59 80.46 -0.66
N THR A 343 51.59 79.65 -1.01
CA THR A 343 50.55 80.00 -1.99
C THR A 343 49.58 81.04 -1.42
N GLU A 344 49.08 80.86 -0.20
CA GLU A 344 48.21 81.82 0.50
C GLU A 344 48.87 83.19 0.60
N LYS A 345 50.15 83.24 1.00
CA LYS A 345 50.91 84.50 1.05
C LYS A 345 51.15 85.16 -0.31
N SER A 346 51.20 84.40 -1.41
CA SER A 346 51.27 85.00 -2.75
C SER A 346 49.94 85.66 -3.11
N LEU A 347 48.81 85.01 -2.80
CA LEU A 347 47.47 85.56 -3.03
C LEU A 347 47.17 86.78 -2.15
N GLU A 348 47.63 86.79 -0.90
CA GLU A 348 47.57 87.98 -0.02
C GLU A 348 48.42 89.16 -0.51
N SER A 349 49.34 88.94 -1.47
CA SER A 349 50.21 89.99 -2.03
C SER A 349 49.76 90.54 -3.39
N GLU A 350 48.66 90.01 -3.95
CA GLU A 350 48.03 90.48 -5.20
C GLU A 350 46.69 91.23 -4.95
N LEU A 351 46.40 91.59 -3.68
CA LEU A 351 45.24 92.35 -3.20
C LEU A 351 45.62 93.71 -2.60
#